data_AF-A0A931TTM1-F1
#
_entry.id   AF-A0A931TTM1-F1
#
_cell.length_a   1.000
_cell.length_b   1.000
_cell.length_c   1.000
_cell.angle_alpha   90.00
_cell.angle_beta   90.00
_cell.angle_gamma   90.00
#
_symmetry.space_group_name_H-M   'P 1'
#
loop_
_entity.id
_entity.type
_entity.pdbx_description
1 polymer ?
#
loop_
_entity_poly.entity_id
_entity_poly.type
_entity_poly.pdbx_seq_one_letter_code
_entity_poly.pdbx_strand_id
1 'polypeptide(L)'
;MRFLFKLFLVFFVLFLHSCKDKISTNPYYSFFYPYQQEAKVYVYRDVKQGLNEKFNRVYGIEDSYGKHIVVENYSMDGRITDAMNYNLDSLDMMDMMVVDKQGKKQKANISKKGFFPMYENQVTHFLSQFPGFTDSTVILYEVIRKIDNGTPIKTKVLGRNENTITVLDTIRMTQVNPHTKKQQQVFSVFKSYFSEGIGLVRIHDIHLKSDYQLEKIISQQEFIQWLQK
;
A
#
# COMPACT_ATOMS: atom_id res chain seq x y z
N MET A 1 -10.36 50.52 -30.47
CA MET A 1 -10.97 49.59 -29.48
C MET A 1 -11.17 48.16 -29.98
N ARG A 2 -11.52 47.90 -31.25
CA ARG A 2 -11.72 46.52 -31.77
C ARG A 2 -10.45 45.64 -31.82
N PHE A 3 -9.25 46.23 -31.82
CA PHE A 3 -7.99 45.50 -31.88
C PHE A 3 -7.50 45.02 -30.50
N LEU A 4 -7.70 45.82 -29.44
CA LEU A 4 -7.40 45.41 -28.06
C LEU A 4 -8.25 44.23 -27.59
N PHE A 5 -9.51 44.16 -28.03
CA PHE A 5 -10.41 43.07 -27.66
C PHE A 5 -10.00 41.71 -28.26
N LYS A 6 -9.38 41.71 -29.45
CA LYS A 6 -8.85 40.49 -30.08
C LYS A 6 -7.57 40.00 -29.41
N LEU A 7 -6.72 40.91 -28.92
CA LEU A 7 -5.50 40.55 -28.20
C LEU A 7 -5.80 39.93 -26.82
N PHE A 8 -6.85 40.43 -26.15
CA PHE A 8 -7.30 39.91 -24.85
C PHE A 8 -7.90 38.50 -24.97
N LEU A 9 -8.60 38.21 -26.08
CA LEU A 9 -9.17 36.88 -26.33
C LEU A 9 -8.10 35.81 -26.59
N VAL A 10 -6.99 36.18 -27.27
CA VAL A 10 -5.87 35.26 -27.52
C VAL A 10 -5.10 34.96 -26.22
N PHE A 11 -4.95 35.95 -25.33
CA PHE A 11 -4.34 35.73 -24.02
C PHE A 11 -5.21 34.87 -23.09
N PHE A 12 -6.54 35.00 -23.16
CA PHE A 12 -7.46 34.18 -22.36
C PHE A 12 -7.50 32.72 -22.81
N VAL A 13 -7.33 32.45 -24.11
CA VAL A 13 -7.25 31.08 -24.65
C VAL A 13 -5.91 30.39 -24.30
N LEU A 14 -4.82 31.15 -24.14
CA LEU A 14 -3.52 30.61 -23.72
C LEU A 14 -3.45 30.25 -22.22
N PHE A 15 -4.34 30.80 -21.38
CA PHE A 15 -4.43 30.43 -19.96
C PHE A 15 -5.30 29.20 -19.66
N LEU A 16 -6.00 28.65 -20.66
CA LEU A 16 -6.84 27.45 -20.50
C LEU A 16 -6.09 26.13 -20.76
N HIS A 17 -4.81 26.18 -21.14
CA HIS A 17 -3.99 24.99 -21.34
C HIS A 17 -2.92 24.86 -20.26
N SER A 18 -3.25 24.13 -19.19
CA SER A 18 -2.39 23.13 -18.56
C SER A 18 -2.73 22.97 -17.08
N CYS A 19 -3.95 22.51 -16.77
CA CYS A 19 -4.11 21.64 -15.61
C CYS A 19 -3.65 20.24 -16.07
N LYS A 20 -2.33 20.05 -16.22
CA LYS A 20 -1.79 18.70 -16.26
C LYS A 20 -1.95 18.18 -14.84
N ASP A 21 -2.78 17.15 -14.66
CA ASP A 21 -2.75 16.34 -13.44
C ASP A 21 -1.28 16.04 -13.17
N LYS A 22 -0.79 16.45 -12.00
CA LYS A 22 0.58 16.24 -11.61
C LYS A 22 0.80 14.74 -11.54
N ILE A 23 1.61 14.22 -12.46
CA ILE A 23 2.06 12.83 -12.41
C ILE A 23 2.93 12.69 -11.17
N SER A 24 2.71 11.62 -10.40
CA SER A 24 3.45 11.29 -9.19
C SER A 24 4.96 11.44 -9.40
N THR A 25 5.67 11.91 -8.37
CA THR A 25 7.11 12.11 -8.42
C THR A 25 7.90 10.81 -8.27
N ASN A 26 7.25 9.73 -7.82
CA ASN A 26 7.88 8.42 -7.66
C ASN A 26 7.91 7.68 -9.00
N PRO A 27 9.09 7.25 -9.51
CA PRO A 27 9.19 6.60 -10.82
C PRO A 27 8.51 5.23 -10.89
N TYR A 28 8.21 4.62 -9.74
CA TYR A 28 7.50 3.34 -9.66
C TYR A 28 5.99 3.50 -9.47
N TYR A 29 5.47 4.72 -9.56
CA TYR A 29 4.05 5.02 -9.39
C TYR A 29 3.13 4.12 -10.23
N SER A 30 3.50 3.84 -11.50
CA SER A 30 2.69 3.00 -12.38
C SER A 30 2.54 1.56 -11.90
N PHE A 31 3.43 1.06 -11.02
CA PHE A 31 3.36 -0.26 -10.42
C PHE A 31 2.57 -0.30 -9.11
N PHE A 32 2.29 0.86 -8.51
CA PHE A 32 1.46 0.92 -7.31
C PHE A 32 -0.02 0.75 -7.67
N TYR A 33 -0.89 0.69 -6.65
CA TYR A 33 -2.31 0.57 -6.90
C TYR A 33 -2.84 1.78 -7.70
N PRO A 34 -3.74 1.57 -8.68
CA PRO A 34 -4.33 2.67 -9.42
C PRO A 34 -5.21 3.52 -8.51
N TYR A 35 -5.14 4.85 -8.67
CA TYR A 35 -6.03 5.76 -7.96
C TYR A 35 -7.47 5.66 -8.51
N GLN A 36 -8.38 5.16 -7.69
CA GLN A 36 -9.82 5.05 -8.00
C GLN A 36 -10.64 5.35 -6.75
N GLN A 37 -11.56 6.30 -6.79
CA GLN A 37 -12.42 6.60 -5.63
C GLN A 37 -13.37 5.44 -5.29
N GLU A 38 -13.82 4.69 -6.30
CA GLU A 38 -14.58 3.46 -6.10
C GLU A 38 -13.65 2.35 -5.59
N ALA A 39 -14.02 1.73 -4.47
CA ALA A 39 -13.19 0.69 -3.88
C ALA A 39 -13.20 -0.61 -4.70
N LYS A 40 -12.00 -1.16 -4.91
CA LYS A 40 -11.77 -2.50 -5.46
C LYS A 40 -11.16 -3.39 -4.40
N VAL A 41 -11.48 -4.67 -4.43
CA VAL A 41 -11.00 -5.65 -3.45
C VAL A 41 -10.14 -6.68 -4.16
N TYR A 42 -8.88 -6.72 -3.79
CA TYR A 42 -7.88 -7.65 -4.29
C TYR A 42 -7.93 -8.90 -3.44
N VAL A 43 -8.24 -10.04 -4.06
CA VAL A 43 -8.39 -11.33 -3.39
C VAL A 43 -7.12 -12.14 -3.62
N TYR A 44 -6.39 -12.44 -2.55
CA TYR A 44 -5.18 -13.23 -2.59
C TYR A 44 -5.44 -14.62 -2.00
N ARG A 45 -4.89 -15.64 -2.64
CA ARG A 45 -4.89 -17.02 -2.13
C ARG A 45 -3.47 -17.47 -1.82
N ASP A 46 -3.28 -18.12 -0.68
CA ASP A 46 -2.03 -18.82 -0.37
C ASP A 46 -1.94 -20.10 -1.21
N VAL A 47 -1.08 -20.10 -2.23
CA VAL A 47 -0.92 -21.27 -3.11
C VAL A 47 -0.16 -22.42 -2.45
N LYS A 48 0.45 -22.20 -1.28
CA LYS A 48 1.15 -23.24 -0.51
C LYS A 48 0.22 -23.96 0.45
N GLN A 49 -0.67 -23.23 1.10
CA GLN A 49 -1.61 -23.79 2.09
C GLN A 49 -3.03 -24.00 1.53
N GLY A 50 -3.32 -23.49 0.33
CA GLY A 50 -4.50 -23.79 -0.48
C GLY A 50 -5.83 -23.18 -0.01
N LEU A 51 -6.02 -23.01 1.30
CA LEU A 51 -7.30 -22.60 1.90
C LEU A 51 -7.29 -21.18 2.50
N ASN A 52 -6.12 -20.57 2.66
CA ASN A 52 -6.02 -19.26 3.28
C ASN A 52 -6.20 -18.15 2.24
N GLU A 53 -7.12 -17.24 2.50
CA GLU A 53 -7.36 -16.04 1.71
C GLU A 53 -7.00 -14.78 2.51
N LYS A 54 -6.61 -13.74 1.78
CA LYS A 54 -6.44 -12.38 2.29
C LYS A 54 -7.08 -11.41 1.33
N PHE A 55 -7.62 -10.32 1.86
CA PHE A 55 -8.26 -9.30 1.04
C PHE A 55 -7.63 -7.95 1.29
N ASN A 56 -7.29 -7.24 0.22
CA ASN A 56 -6.91 -5.84 0.28
C ASN A 56 -8.01 -5.02 -0.37
N ARG A 57 -8.72 -4.20 0.41
CA ARG A 57 -9.67 -3.22 -0.12
C ARG A 57 -8.93 -1.92 -0.38
N VAL A 58 -8.94 -1.49 -1.63
CA VAL A 58 -8.12 -0.37 -2.12
C VAL A 58 -9.01 0.70 -2.73
N TYR A 59 -8.80 1.95 -2.32
CA TYR A 59 -9.52 3.11 -2.85
C TYR A 59 -8.75 4.41 -2.66
N GLY A 60 -9.05 5.39 -3.50
CA GLY A 60 -8.50 6.73 -3.49
C GLY A 60 -9.33 7.69 -2.65
N ILE A 61 -8.65 8.58 -1.94
CA ILE A 61 -9.23 9.74 -1.24
C ILE A 61 -8.57 11.00 -1.81
N GLU A 62 -9.33 12.08 -1.90
CA GLU A 62 -8.80 13.43 -2.15
C GLU A 62 -9.29 14.36 -1.04
N ASP A 63 -8.37 14.93 -0.29
CA ASP A 63 -8.68 15.89 0.79
C ASP A 63 -7.67 17.06 0.79
N SER A 64 -7.65 17.84 1.87
CA SER A 64 -6.73 18.99 2.02
C SER A 64 -5.24 18.64 1.92
N TYR A 65 -4.88 17.36 2.08
CA TYR A 65 -3.52 16.83 1.97
C TYR A 65 -3.22 16.27 0.56
N GLY A 66 -4.16 16.39 -0.38
CA GLY A 66 -4.00 15.99 -1.79
C GLY A 66 -4.69 14.66 -2.10
N LYS A 67 -4.20 13.96 -3.13
CA LYS A 67 -4.68 12.61 -3.48
C LYS A 67 -3.86 11.54 -2.76
N HIS A 68 -4.53 10.53 -2.25
CA HIS A 68 -3.89 9.42 -1.54
C HIS A 68 -4.68 8.12 -1.73
N ILE A 69 -4.00 6.99 -1.52
CA ILE A 69 -4.55 5.65 -1.67
C ILE A 69 -4.61 4.99 -0.29
N VAL A 70 -5.79 4.51 0.07
CA VAL A 70 -5.99 3.69 1.27
C VAL A 70 -6.03 2.22 0.87
N VAL A 71 -5.26 1.40 1.59
CA VAL A 71 -5.25 -0.05 1.49
C VAL A 71 -5.65 -0.60 2.85
N GLU A 72 -6.86 -1.15 2.95
CA GLU A 72 -7.34 -1.87 4.12
C GLU A 72 -7.07 -3.36 3.96
N ASN A 73 -6.45 -3.99 4.94
CA ASN A 73 -6.15 -5.42 4.94
C ASN A 73 -7.20 -6.15 5.79
N TYR A 74 -7.75 -7.24 5.24
CA TYR A 74 -8.73 -8.10 5.91
C TYR A 74 -8.25 -9.55 5.95
N SER A 75 -8.50 -10.22 7.07
CA SER A 75 -8.31 -11.67 7.19
C SER A 75 -9.43 -12.45 6.48
N MET A 76 -9.23 -13.76 6.33
CA MET A 76 -10.17 -14.66 5.64
C MET A 76 -11.58 -14.73 6.26
N ASP A 77 -11.73 -14.28 7.50
CA ASP A 77 -13.00 -14.18 8.24
C ASP A 77 -13.67 -12.80 8.05
N GLY A 78 -13.12 -11.94 7.19
CA GLY A 78 -13.67 -10.62 6.93
C GLY A 78 -13.35 -9.58 7.99
N ARG A 79 -12.50 -9.88 8.98
CA ARG A 79 -12.06 -8.91 9.98
C ARG A 79 -10.93 -8.04 9.43
N ILE A 80 -11.10 -6.71 9.52
CA ILE A 80 -10.01 -5.78 9.21
C ILE A 80 -8.87 -5.94 10.22
N THR A 81 -7.63 -6.00 9.74
CA THR A 81 -6.43 -6.16 10.56
C THR A 81 -5.67 -4.85 10.72
N ASP A 82 -5.60 -4.08 9.64
CA ASP A 82 -4.90 -2.81 9.57
C ASP A 82 -5.31 -2.06 8.29
N ALA A 83 -4.98 -0.77 8.23
CA ALA A 83 -5.15 0.03 7.04
C ALA A 83 -3.97 0.98 6.89
N MET A 84 -3.50 1.15 5.66
CA MET A 84 -2.37 1.98 5.30
C MET A 84 -2.82 3.07 4.33
N ASN A 85 -2.44 4.31 4.60
CA ASN A 85 -2.79 5.46 3.76
C ASN A 85 -1.51 6.03 3.12
N TYR A 86 -1.43 6.00 1.80
CA TYR A 86 -0.25 6.36 1.02
C TYR A 86 -0.45 7.66 0.27
N ASN A 87 0.53 8.54 0.33
CA ASN A 87 0.55 9.72 -0.53
C ASN A 87 0.72 9.29 -2.00
N LEU A 88 -0.12 9.81 -2.90
CA LEU A 88 -0.08 9.39 -4.32
C LEU A 88 1.21 9.85 -5.02
N ASP A 89 1.76 11.00 -4.63
CA ASP A 89 2.92 11.63 -5.28
C ASP A 89 4.26 11.01 -4.86
N SER A 90 4.45 10.70 -3.57
CA SER A 90 5.72 10.14 -3.08
C SER A 90 5.67 8.64 -2.80
N LEU A 91 4.47 8.08 -2.64
CA LEU A 91 4.20 6.73 -2.12
C LEU A 91 4.69 6.51 -0.67
N ASP A 92 4.90 7.60 0.07
CA ASP A 92 5.17 7.53 1.51
C ASP A 92 3.90 7.25 2.30
N MET A 93 4.09 6.63 3.47
CA MET A 93 3.00 6.40 4.41
C MET A 93 2.59 7.70 5.10
N MET A 94 1.33 8.10 4.89
CA MET A 94 0.70 9.24 5.55
C MET A 94 0.10 8.86 6.90
N ASP A 95 -0.59 7.73 6.94
CA ASP A 95 -1.27 7.24 8.14
C ASP A 95 -1.33 5.70 8.17
N MET A 96 -1.47 5.15 9.37
CA MET A 96 -1.63 3.71 9.58
C MET A 96 -2.61 3.50 10.73
N MET A 97 -3.60 2.66 10.49
CA MET A 97 -4.53 2.16 11.50
C MET A 97 -4.24 0.68 11.74
N VAL A 98 -4.27 0.25 13.00
CA VAL A 98 -4.16 -1.15 13.39
C VAL A 98 -5.36 -1.55 14.23
N VAL A 99 -5.73 -2.82 14.18
CA VAL A 99 -6.79 -3.37 15.02
C VAL A 99 -6.18 -4.17 16.16
N ASP A 100 -6.53 -3.80 17.39
CA ASP A 100 -6.07 -4.50 18.58
C ASP A 100 -6.82 -5.84 18.80
N LYS A 101 -6.43 -6.59 19.83
CA LYS A 101 -7.04 -7.89 20.17
C LYS A 101 -8.53 -7.79 20.51
N GLN A 102 -8.98 -6.62 20.96
CA GLN A 102 -10.36 -6.35 21.31
C GLN A 102 -11.17 -5.89 20.09
N GLY A 103 -10.56 -5.87 18.90
CA GLY A 103 -11.21 -5.41 17.67
C GLY A 103 -11.31 -3.90 17.56
N LYS A 104 -10.68 -3.14 18.46
CA LYS A 104 -10.72 -1.68 18.43
C LYS A 104 -9.65 -1.15 17.50
N LYS A 105 -10.07 -0.22 16.64
CA LYS A 105 -9.21 0.49 15.68
C LYS A 105 -8.38 1.53 16.42
N GLN A 106 -7.08 1.50 16.23
CA GLN A 106 -6.11 2.40 16.84
C GLN A 106 -5.28 3.06 15.75
N LYS A 107 -5.04 4.37 15.86
CA LYS A 107 -4.10 5.07 14.99
C LYS A 107 -2.68 4.81 15.48
N ALA A 108 -1.80 4.37 14.58
CA ALA A 108 -0.39 4.21 14.87
C ALA A 108 0.32 5.57 14.84
N ASN A 109 1.32 5.74 15.72
CA ASN A 109 2.21 6.88 15.67
C ASN A 109 3.35 6.61 14.68
N ILE A 110 3.38 7.35 13.57
CA ILE A 110 4.39 7.18 12.52
C ILE A 110 5.58 8.11 12.79
N SER A 111 6.76 7.51 13.00
CA SER A 111 8.01 8.24 13.21
C SER A 111 8.87 8.34 11.93
N LYS A 112 8.72 7.42 10.99
CA LYS A 112 9.33 7.50 9.65
C LYS A 112 8.33 7.08 8.59
N LYS A 113 8.20 7.88 7.52
CA LYS A 113 7.16 7.73 6.50
C LYS A 113 7.61 6.98 5.23
N GLY A 114 8.92 6.88 5.00
CA GLY A 114 9.47 6.33 3.76
C GLY A 114 9.05 4.89 3.53
N PHE A 115 8.24 4.61 2.50
CA PHE A 115 7.72 3.27 2.26
C PHE A 115 8.12 2.69 0.90
N PHE A 116 7.95 3.44 -0.19
CA PHE A 116 8.37 3.00 -1.52
C PHE A 116 9.65 3.74 -1.96
N PRO A 117 10.71 3.04 -2.39
CA PRO A 117 11.93 3.69 -2.89
C PRO A 117 11.68 4.60 -4.09
N MET A 118 12.45 5.69 -4.19
CA MET A 118 12.49 6.58 -5.37
C MET A 118 13.53 6.12 -6.40
N TYR A 119 14.53 5.36 -5.98
CA TYR A 119 15.63 4.91 -6.84
C TYR A 119 15.90 3.42 -6.61
N GLU A 120 16.42 2.71 -7.62
CA GLU A 120 16.68 1.26 -7.58
C GLU A 120 17.51 0.83 -6.36
N ASN A 121 18.61 1.54 -6.06
CA ASN A 121 19.51 1.22 -4.95
C ASN A 121 19.12 1.86 -3.61
N GLN A 122 17.99 2.57 -3.54
CA GLN A 122 17.57 3.23 -2.32
C GLN A 122 16.91 2.23 -1.36
N VAL A 123 17.30 2.31 -0.09
CA VAL A 123 16.61 1.66 1.02
C VAL A 123 15.70 2.68 1.70
N THR A 124 14.44 2.31 1.89
CA THR A 124 13.44 3.13 2.60
C THR A 124 13.10 2.50 3.94
N HIS A 125 12.75 3.36 4.90
CA HIS A 125 12.41 2.97 6.26
C HIS A 125 11.07 3.57 6.65
N PHE A 126 10.10 2.70 6.85
CA PHE A 126 8.85 3.04 7.50
C PHE A 126 8.92 2.56 8.95
N LEU A 127 8.51 3.42 9.88
CA LEU A 127 8.50 3.09 11.30
C LEU A 127 7.23 3.64 11.94
N SER A 128 6.47 2.74 12.55
CA SER A 128 5.28 3.08 13.32
C SER A 128 5.31 2.43 14.70
N GLN A 129 4.54 3.02 15.61
CA GLN A 129 4.38 2.57 16.97
C GLN A 129 2.89 2.48 17.31
N PHE A 130 2.48 1.38 17.93
CA PHE A 130 1.09 1.19 18.38
C PHE A 130 1.01 0.33 19.64
N PRO A 131 -0.11 0.38 20.39
CA PRO A 131 -0.31 -0.46 21.57
C PRO A 131 -0.15 -1.95 21.24
N GLY A 132 0.55 -2.66 22.12
CA GLY A 132 0.81 -4.07 21.97
C GLY A 132 -0.33 -4.96 22.45
N PHE A 133 -0.08 -6.26 22.35
CA PHE A 133 -1.02 -7.33 22.68
C PHE A 133 -1.30 -7.55 24.17
N THR A 134 -0.56 -6.85 25.04
CA THR A 134 -0.74 -6.83 26.49
C THR A 134 -0.75 -5.37 26.92
N ASP A 135 -1.55 -5.04 27.94
CA ASP A 135 -1.91 -3.67 28.33
C ASP A 135 -0.70 -2.76 28.61
N SER A 136 0.43 -3.35 28.97
CA SER A 136 1.67 -2.63 29.29
C SER A 136 2.74 -2.80 28.22
N THR A 137 2.41 -3.08 26.97
CA THR A 137 3.41 -3.23 25.91
C THR A 137 3.11 -2.36 24.71
N VAL A 138 4.17 -2.00 24.00
CA VAL A 138 4.15 -1.22 22.77
C VAL A 138 4.78 -2.06 21.68
N ILE A 139 4.22 -2.03 20.47
CA ILE A 139 4.82 -2.61 19.29
C ILE A 139 5.46 -1.49 18.47
N LEU A 140 6.73 -1.68 18.15
CA LEU A 140 7.44 -0.96 17.11
C LEU A 140 7.44 -1.81 15.85
N TYR A 141 6.86 -1.29 14.78
CA TYR A 141 6.77 -1.95 13.48
C TYR A 141 7.61 -1.17 12.48
N GLU A 142 8.71 -1.78 12.05
CA GLU A 142 9.61 -1.23 11.04
C GLU A 142 9.53 -2.06 9.75
N VAL A 143 9.38 -1.38 8.62
CA VAL A 143 9.53 -1.97 7.28
C VAL A 143 10.74 -1.32 6.63
N ILE A 144 11.73 -2.15 6.33
CA ILE A 144 12.91 -1.77 5.56
C ILE A 144 12.73 -2.33 4.16
N ARG A 145 12.49 -1.46 3.19
CA ARG A 145 12.19 -1.84 1.80
C ARG A 145 13.28 -1.41 0.85
N LYS A 146 13.61 -2.29 -0.10
CA LYS A 146 14.40 -1.98 -1.30
C LYS A 146 13.78 -2.61 -2.54
N ILE A 147 14.01 -1.99 -3.70
CA ILE A 147 13.70 -2.58 -5.01
C ILE A 147 14.71 -3.71 -5.27
N ASP A 148 14.26 -4.80 -5.86
CA ASP A 148 15.13 -5.88 -6.31
C ASP A 148 15.78 -5.50 -7.64
N ASN A 149 17.08 -5.75 -7.76
CA ASN A 149 17.84 -5.41 -8.95
C ASN A 149 17.35 -6.24 -10.14
N GLY A 150 17.36 -5.66 -11.34
CA GLY A 150 16.93 -6.36 -12.55
C GLY A 150 15.41 -6.45 -12.72
N THR A 151 14.67 -5.56 -12.08
CA THR A 151 13.25 -5.33 -12.33
C THR A 151 13.05 -4.13 -13.27
N PRO A 152 11.97 -4.07 -14.07
CA PRO A 152 10.81 -4.97 -14.10
C PRO A 152 11.10 -6.32 -14.78
N ILE A 153 10.44 -7.37 -14.30
CA ILE A 153 10.39 -8.70 -14.93
C ILE A 153 9.01 -8.94 -15.56
N LYS A 154 8.89 -9.92 -16.45
CA LYS A 154 7.58 -10.38 -16.96
C LYS A 154 7.01 -11.46 -16.04
N THR A 155 5.82 -11.22 -15.51
CA THR A 155 5.11 -12.17 -14.65
C THR A 155 3.70 -12.40 -15.18
N LYS A 156 3.18 -13.64 -15.08
CA LYS A 156 1.79 -13.93 -15.43
C LYS A 156 0.87 -13.51 -14.29
N VAL A 157 0.00 -12.53 -14.52
CA VAL A 157 -0.96 -11.98 -13.56
C VAL A 157 -2.34 -12.01 -14.20
N LEU A 158 -3.32 -12.61 -13.52
CA LEU A 158 -4.71 -12.72 -14.02
C LEU A 158 -4.79 -13.24 -15.48
N GLY A 159 -3.88 -14.15 -15.85
CA GLY A 159 -3.81 -14.75 -17.19
C GLY A 159 -2.97 -14.00 -18.22
N ARG A 160 -2.46 -12.79 -17.92
CA ARG A 160 -1.70 -11.92 -18.85
C ARG A 160 -0.25 -11.75 -18.41
N ASN A 161 0.65 -11.47 -19.35
CA ASN A 161 2.05 -11.18 -19.04
C ASN A 161 2.24 -9.69 -18.76
N GLU A 162 2.50 -9.34 -17.51
CA GLU A 162 2.61 -7.95 -17.05
C GLU A 162 4.04 -7.59 -16.65
N ASN A 163 4.41 -6.32 -16.85
CA ASN A 163 5.62 -5.76 -16.23
C ASN A 163 5.44 -5.75 -14.72
N THR A 164 6.42 -6.29 -14.00
CA THR A 164 6.33 -6.45 -12.55
C THR A 164 7.64 -6.06 -11.90
N ILE A 165 7.60 -5.08 -10.99
CA ILE A 165 8.72 -4.83 -10.09
C ILE A 165 8.64 -5.73 -8.89
N THR A 166 9.79 -6.01 -8.31
CA THR A 166 9.89 -6.81 -7.12
C THR A 166 10.59 -6.02 -6.05
N VAL A 167 10.10 -6.13 -4.82
CA VAL A 167 10.69 -5.48 -3.64
C VAL A 167 10.99 -6.52 -2.58
N LEU A 168 12.05 -6.27 -1.81
CA LEU A 168 12.39 -7.05 -0.64
C LEU A 168 12.07 -6.23 0.61
N ASP A 169 11.20 -6.77 1.44
CA ASP A 169 10.78 -6.19 2.71
C ASP A 169 11.43 -6.95 3.85
N THR A 170 12.23 -6.27 4.66
CA THR A 170 12.59 -6.76 6.00
C THR A 170 11.68 -6.09 7.01
N ILE A 171 10.78 -6.89 7.57
CA ILE A 171 9.87 -6.46 8.63
C ILE A 171 10.49 -6.79 9.98
N ARG A 172 10.63 -5.78 10.82
CA ARG A 172 11.07 -5.92 12.21
C ARG A 172 9.94 -5.50 13.12
N MET A 173 9.49 -6.43 13.94
CA MET A 173 8.53 -6.18 15.00
C MET A 173 9.21 -6.30 16.35
N THR A 174 9.21 -5.21 17.11
CA THR A 174 9.77 -5.18 18.46
C THR A 174 8.66 -4.89 19.46
N GLN A 175 8.36 -5.85 20.33
CA GLN A 175 7.50 -5.66 21.47
C GLN A 175 8.34 -5.15 22.64
N VAL A 176 7.97 -3.99 23.18
CA VAL A 176 8.66 -3.33 24.29
C VAL A 176 7.72 -3.23 25.48
N ASN A 177 8.15 -3.70 26.65
CA ASN A 177 7.51 -3.37 27.91
C ASN A 177 8.18 -2.12 28.50
N PRO A 178 7.51 -0.96 28.57
CA PRO A 178 8.12 0.29 28.96
C PRO A 178 8.47 0.33 30.46
N HIS A 179 7.83 -0.51 31.29
CA HIS A 179 8.08 -0.61 32.73
C HIS A 179 9.29 -1.50 33.04
N THR A 180 9.31 -2.72 32.51
CA THR A 180 10.39 -3.69 32.78
C THR A 180 11.60 -3.53 31.86
N LYS A 181 11.48 -2.70 30.81
CA LYS A 181 12.46 -2.52 29.72
C LYS A 181 12.77 -3.80 28.93
N LYS A 182 12.03 -4.90 29.16
CA LYS A 182 12.17 -6.12 28.36
C LYS A 182 11.71 -5.87 26.93
N GLN A 183 12.47 -6.43 25.99
CA GLN A 183 12.19 -6.35 24.56
C GLN A 183 12.20 -7.73 23.94
N GLN A 184 11.25 -7.99 23.07
CA GLN A 184 11.22 -9.18 22.23
C GLN A 184 11.12 -8.72 20.79
N GLN A 185 11.97 -9.28 19.92
CA GLN A 185 12.03 -8.88 18.53
C GLN A 185 11.85 -10.09 17.62
N VAL A 186 11.04 -9.90 16.58
CA VAL A 186 10.81 -10.87 15.51
C VAL A 186 11.16 -10.20 14.19
N PHE A 187 11.82 -10.96 13.33
CA PHE A 187 12.17 -10.54 11.98
C PHE A 187 11.47 -11.44 10.97
N SER A 188 11.05 -10.85 9.87
CA SER A 188 10.53 -11.59 8.72
C SER A 188 10.96 -10.90 7.44
N VAL A 189 11.31 -11.70 6.45
CA VAL A 189 11.71 -11.19 5.13
C VAL A 189 10.70 -11.68 4.12
N PHE A 190 10.12 -10.73 3.38
CA PHE A 190 9.14 -10.99 2.34
C PHE A 190 9.62 -10.45 1.00
N LYS A 191 9.26 -11.16 -0.06
CA LYS A 191 9.41 -10.71 -1.43
C LYS A 191 8.02 -10.37 -1.96
N SER A 192 7.82 -9.11 -2.35
CA SER A 192 6.54 -8.58 -2.82
C SER A 192 6.66 -8.17 -4.29
N TYR A 193 5.63 -8.45 -5.08
CA TYR A 193 5.59 -8.23 -6.52
C TYR A 193 4.49 -7.23 -6.84
N PHE A 194 4.84 -6.16 -7.52
CA PHE A 194 3.94 -5.09 -7.92
C PHE A 194 3.88 -5.01 -9.45
N SER A 195 2.70 -5.20 -10.03
CA SER A 195 2.52 -5.17 -11.47
C SER A 195 1.92 -3.86 -11.95
N GLU A 196 2.38 -3.42 -13.11
CA GLU A 196 1.99 -2.15 -13.73
C GLU A 196 0.47 -2.05 -13.92
N GLY A 197 -0.12 -0.95 -13.46
CA GLY A 197 -1.57 -0.69 -13.50
C GLY A 197 -2.42 -1.53 -12.55
N ILE A 198 -1.81 -2.42 -11.77
CA ILE A 198 -2.53 -3.37 -10.89
C ILE A 198 -2.20 -3.11 -9.43
N GLY A 199 -0.94 -2.96 -9.04
CA GLY A 199 -0.51 -2.93 -7.65
C GLY A 199 0.08 -4.25 -7.19
N LEU A 200 -0.07 -4.59 -5.90
CA LEU A 200 0.48 -5.83 -5.33
C LEU A 200 -0.21 -7.06 -5.93
N VAL A 201 0.56 -7.98 -6.52
CA VAL A 201 0.04 -9.20 -7.16
C VAL A 201 0.52 -10.48 -6.50
N ARG A 202 1.61 -10.43 -5.75
CA ARG A 202 2.13 -11.59 -5.01
C ARG A 202 2.98 -11.13 -3.83
N ILE A 203 2.90 -11.87 -2.73
CA ILE A 203 3.79 -11.72 -1.58
C ILE A 203 4.08 -13.09 -0.98
N HIS A 204 5.35 -13.36 -0.72
CA HIS A 204 5.75 -14.61 -0.08
C HIS A 204 6.92 -14.38 0.89
N ASP A 205 7.03 -15.22 1.92
CA ASP A 205 8.25 -15.24 2.73
C ASP A 205 9.41 -15.88 1.95
N ILE A 206 10.65 -15.57 2.34
CA ILE A 206 11.85 -16.08 1.65
C ILE A 206 11.98 -17.60 1.63
N HIS A 207 11.25 -18.33 2.49
CA HIS A 207 11.24 -19.78 2.55
C HIS A 207 10.00 -20.40 1.89
N LEU A 208 9.11 -19.58 1.30
CA LEU A 208 7.86 -20.01 0.68
C LEU A 208 6.97 -20.85 1.61
N LYS A 209 6.99 -20.57 2.91
CA LYS A 209 6.02 -21.17 3.87
C LYS A 209 4.61 -20.62 3.69
N SER A 210 4.53 -19.42 3.12
CA SER A 210 3.34 -18.69 2.69
C SER A 210 3.63 -18.03 1.34
N ASP A 211 2.69 -18.13 0.41
CA ASP A 211 2.82 -17.54 -0.93
C ASP A 211 1.45 -17.08 -1.42
N TYR A 212 1.12 -15.83 -1.10
CA TYR A 212 -0.14 -15.21 -1.46
C TYR A 212 -0.05 -14.64 -2.87
N GLN A 213 -0.91 -15.11 -3.77
CA GLN A 213 -1.00 -14.64 -5.15
C GLN A 213 -2.38 -14.08 -5.43
N LEU A 214 -2.44 -12.98 -6.19
CA LEU A 214 -3.67 -12.34 -6.61
C LEU A 214 -4.45 -13.29 -7.52
N GLU A 215 -5.63 -13.69 -7.07
CA GLU A 215 -6.51 -14.59 -7.80
C GLU A 215 -7.51 -13.80 -8.65
N LYS A 216 -8.08 -12.73 -8.07
CA LYS A 216 -9.09 -11.88 -8.72
C LYS A 216 -9.17 -10.52 -8.04
N ILE A 217 -9.75 -9.56 -8.75
CA ILE A 217 -10.14 -8.25 -8.22
C ILE A 217 -11.65 -8.16 -8.35
N ILE A 218 -12.35 -7.91 -7.25
CA ILE A 218 -13.81 -7.82 -7.19
C ILE A 218 -14.26 -6.41 -6.80
N SER A 219 -15.53 -6.10 -7.06
CA SER A 219 -16.16 -4.86 -6.63
C SER A 219 -16.41 -4.83 -5.11
N GLN A 220 -16.59 -3.63 -4.57
CA GLN A 220 -17.06 -3.43 -3.19
C GLN A 220 -18.36 -4.20 -2.91
N GLN A 221 -19.30 -4.22 -3.86
CA GLN A 221 -20.59 -4.87 -3.69
C GLN A 221 -20.45 -6.39 -3.55
N GLU A 222 -19.64 -7.01 -4.41
CA GLU A 222 -19.34 -8.45 -4.31
C GLU A 222 -18.66 -8.80 -2.98
N PHE A 223 -17.75 -7.94 -2.50
CA PHE A 223 -17.09 -8.16 -1.22
C PHE A 223 -18.06 -8.07 -0.04
N ILE A 224 -18.97 -7.10 -0.02
CA ILE A 224 -20.01 -7.00 1.02
C ILE A 224 -20.91 -8.24 1.01
N GLN A 225 -21.32 -8.71 -0.17
CA GLN A 225 -22.13 -9.92 -0.30
C GLN A 225 -21.38 -11.17 0.19
N TRP A 226 -20.06 -11.21 0.01
CA TRP A 226 -19.23 -12.29 0.54
C TRP A 226 -19.14 -12.25 2.07
N LEU A 227 -19.00 -11.05 2.68
CA LEU A 227 -18.96 -10.88 4.14
C LEU A 227 -20.26 -11.25 4.87
N GLN A 228 -21.38 -11.29 4.16
CA GLN A 228 -22.72 -11.58 4.71
C GLN A 228 -23.09 -13.07 4.67
N LYS A 229 -22.25 -13.92 4.07
CA LYS A 229 -22.44 -15.38 4.02
C LYS A 229 -21.85 -16.04 5.25
#